data_AF-A0A920HYJ3-F1
#
_entry.id   AF-A0A920HYJ3-F1
#
_cell.length_a   1.000
_cell.length_b   1.000
_cell.length_c   1.000
_cell.angle_alpha   90.00
_cell.angle_beta   90.00
_cell.angle_gamma   90.00
#
_symmetry.space_group_name_H-M   'P 1'
#
loop_
_entity.id
_entity.type
_entity.pdbx_description
1 polymer ?
#
loop_
_entity_poly.entity_id
_entity_poly.type
_entity_poly.pdbx_seq_one_letter_code
_entity_poly.pdbx_strand_id
1 'polypeptide(L)'
;MGFILRGIFLGTKIEINWFLYDIKKFFPEAYNKFISSVPQNKRNNILEWFYNQLHSKNRSQSLKAASVWAEYENSCSSINYSPRPISGEQALAISKIETHYFMNDCFIEDNYIIKNLNKISNIKSFIVQGRHDVICPPFTALKLADCWNGAKIEVVDDAGHSGFETNVSKKLINAND
;
A
#
# COMPACT_ATOMS: atom_id res chain seq x y z
N MET A 1 -7.87 -7.72 24.72
CA MET A 1 -7.86 -7.61 23.25
C MET A 1 -7.12 -6.36 22.84
N GLY A 2 -6.33 -6.44 21.77
CA GLY A 2 -5.50 -5.34 21.24
C GLY A 2 -5.53 -5.35 19.71
N PHE A 3 -4.66 -4.56 19.09
CA PHE A 3 -4.52 -4.54 17.62
C PHE A 3 -3.47 -5.53 17.14
N ILE A 4 -3.74 -6.23 16.04
CA ILE A 4 -2.73 -6.95 15.27
C ILE A 4 -2.68 -6.27 13.89
N LEU A 5 -1.56 -5.66 13.56
CA LEU A 5 -1.38 -4.80 12.40
C LEU A 5 -0.26 -5.34 11.50
N ARG A 6 -0.37 -5.10 10.19
CA ARG A 6 0.66 -5.47 9.20
C ARG A 6 0.59 -4.56 7.99
N GLY A 7 1.75 -4.31 7.37
CA GLY A 7 1.84 -3.48 6.16
C GLY A 7 1.37 -2.07 6.45
N ILE A 8 1.99 -1.43 7.43
CA ILE A 8 1.49 -0.18 8.01
C ILE A 8 1.44 0.93 6.94
N PHE A 9 0.23 1.38 6.66
CA PHE A 9 -0.05 2.55 5.84
C PHE A 9 -0.81 3.57 6.68
N LEU A 10 -0.29 4.80 6.78
CA LEU A 10 -0.88 5.85 7.62
C LEU A 10 -1.68 6.89 6.81
N GLY A 11 -1.80 6.71 5.50
CA GLY A 11 -2.56 7.60 4.63
C GLY A 11 -1.88 8.94 4.39
N THR A 12 -0.56 9.04 4.56
CA THR A 12 0.16 10.30 4.34
C THR A 12 0.46 10.53 2.85
N LYS A 13 0.64 11.79 2.46
CA LYS A 13 1.01 12.15 1.08
C LYS A 13 2.35 11.56 0.66
N ILE A 14 3.27 11.42 1.61
CA ILE A 14 4.60 10.83 1.36
C ILE A 14 4.46 9.36 0.97
N GLU A 15 3.60 8.60 1.64
CA GLU A 15 3.38 7.18 1.33
C GLU A 15 2.68 6.99 -0.04
N ILE A 16 1.68 7.83 -0.33
CA ILE A 16 1.02 7.82 -1.65
C ILE A 16 2.02 8.17 -2.77
N ASN A 17 2.83 9.21 -2.58
CA ASN A 17 3.87 9.58 -3.54
C ASN A 17 4.95 8.51 -3.69
N TRP A 18 5.30 7.83 -2.60
CA TRP A 18 6.25 6.72 -2.64
C TRP A 18 5.75 5.62 -3.58
N PHE A 19 4.49 5.18 -3.39
CA PHE A 19 3.87 4.18 -4.24
C PHE A 19 3.84 4.60 -5.71
N LEU A 20 3.45 5.85 -5.98
CA LEU A 20 3.27 6.36 -7.34
C LEU A 20 4.58 6.69 -8.07
N TYR A 21 5.68 6.98 -7.36
CA TYR A 21 6.87 7.57 -8.00
C TYR A 21 8.20 6.99 -7.56
N ASP A 22 8.31 6.38 -6.38
CA ASP A 22 9.59 5.93 -5.80
C ASP A 22 9.80 4.42 -5.82
N ILE A 23 8.73 3.61 -5.82
CA ILE A 23 8.83 2.13 -5.96
C ILE A 23 9.66 1.73 -7.20
N LYS A 24 9.68 2.56 -8.25
CA LYS A 24 10.53 2.38 -9.45
C LYS A 24 12.02 2.17 -9.16
N LYS A 25 12.50 2.62 -8.00
CA LYS A 25 13.89 2.42 -7.54
C LYS A 25 14.18 0.95 -7.18
N PHE A 26 13.14 0.16 -6.92
CA PHE A 26 13.22 -1.26 -6.57
C PHE A 26 12.67 -2.16 -7.68
N PHE A 27 11.54 -1.78 -8.29
CA PHE A 27 10.88 -2.55 -9.36
C PHE A 27 10.66 -1.70 -10.62
N PRO A 28 11.75 -1.33 -11.35
CA PRO A 28 11.66 -0.48 -12.53
C PRO A 28 10.83 -1.10 -13.66
N GLU A 29 10.85 -2.42 -13.83
CA GLU A 29 10.07 -3.16 -14.82
C GLU A 29 8.56 -3.08 -14.56
N ALA A 30 8.14 -3.23 -13.30
CA ALA A 30 6.75 -3.11 -12.88
C ALA A 30 6.27 -1.66 -13.08
N TYR A 31 7.10 -0.69 -12.67
CA TYR A 31 6.81 0.73 -12.84
C TYR A 31 6.69 1.13 -14.32
N ASN A 32 7.60 0.67 -15.17
CA ASN A 32 7.54 0.94 -16.62
C ASN A 32 6.25 0.42 -17.23
N LYS A 33 5.78 -0.76 -16.81
CA LYS A 33 4.47 -1.29 -17.22
C LYS A 33 3.31 -0.44 -16.69
N PHE A 34 3.36 -0.05 -15.42
CA PHE A 34 2.36 0.81 -14.79
C PHE A 34 2.18 2.14 -15.52
N ILE A 35 3.27 2.82 -15.86
CA ILE A 35 3.23 4.13 -16.54
C ILE A 35 3.11 4.04 -18.07
N SER A 36 3.15 2.85 -18.65
CA SER A 36 3.16 2.66 -20.12
C SER A 36 1.95 3.28 -20.81
N SER A 37 0.80 3.26 -20.13
CA SER A 37 -0.46 3.83 -20.61
C SER A 37 -0.64 5.31 -20.26
N VAL A 38 0.22 5.86 -19.38
CA VAL A 38 0.16 7.26 -18.92
C VAL A 38 0.89 8.16 -19.93
N PRO A 39 0.19 9.14 -20.55
CA PRO A 39 0.80 10.12 -21.44
C PRO A 39 1.96 10.87 -20.75
N GLN A 40 3.01 11.18 -21.49
CA GLN A 40 4.23 11.78 -20.93
C GLN A 40 3.96 13.08 -20.15
N ASN A 41 3.07 13.93 -20.65
CA ASN A 41 2.64 15.17 -19.99
C ASN A 41 1.80 14.97 -18.72
N LYS A 42 1.32 13.74 -18.46
CA LYS A 42 0.54 13.36 -17.27
C LYS A 42 1.35 12.56 -16.25
N ARG A 43 2.63 12.24 -16.53
CA ARG A 43 3.46 11.44 -15.61
C ARG A 43 3.86 12.15 -14.31
N ASN A 44 3.65 13.46 -14.21
CA ASN A 44 3.78 14.19 -12.95
C ASN A 44 2.46 14.21 -12.14
N ASN A 45 1.38 13.66 -12.69
CA ASN A 45 0.07 13.55 -12.02
C ASN A 45 -0.58 12.19 -12.32
N ILE A 46 0.14 11.12 -11.99
CA ILE A 46 -0.24 9.74 -12.31
C ILE A 46 -1.58 9.38 -11.64
N LEU A 47 -1.76 9.79 -10.38
CA LEU A 47 -2.97 9.51 -9.61
C LEU A 47 -4.22 10.11 -10.25
N GLU A 48 -4.18 11.41 -10.60
CA GLU A 48 -5.29 12.08 -11.28
C GLU A 48 -5.60 11.40 -12.62
N TRP A 49 -4.57 11.00 -13.37
CA TRP A 49 -4.77 10.30 -14.63
C TRP A 49 -5.50 8.96 -14.42
N PHE A 50 -5.01 8.10 -13.51
CA PHE A 50 -5.64 6.81 -13.22
C PHE A 50 -7.06 6.97 -12.68
N TYR A 51 -7.28 7.90 -11.76
CA TYR A 51 -8.62 8.20 -11.23
C TYR A 51 -9.61 8.52 -12.36
N ASN A 52 -9.22 9.38 -13.31
CA ASN A 52 -10.06 9.71 -14.46
C ASN A 52 -10.32 8.51 -15.38
N GLN A 53 -9.31 7.64 -15.61
CA GLN A 53 -9.52 6.43 -16.42
C GLN A 53 -10.47 5.44 -15.74
N LEU A 54 -10.29 5.23 -14.43
CA LEU A 54 -11.08 4.30 -13.62
C LEU A 54 -12.53 4.76 -13.50
N HIS A 55 -12.78 6.08 -13.46
CA HIS A 55 -14.11 6.67 -13.37
C HIS A 55 -14.70 7.09 -14.73
N SER A 56 -14.06 6.71 -15.85
CA SER A 56 -14.58 6.94 -17.20
C SER A 56 -15.95 6.28 -17.43
N LYS A 57 -16.77 6.90 -18.30
CA LYS A 57 -18.01 6.29 -18.80
C LYS A 57 -17.72 5.10 -19.73
N ASN A 58 -16.52 5.01 -20.30
CA ASN A 58 -16.11 3.87 -21.11
C ASN A 58 -15.66 2.72 -20.22
N ARG A 59 -16.53 1.71 -20.09
CA ARG A 59 -16.30 0.54 -19.25
C ARG A 59 -15.01 -0.21 -19.57
N SER A 60 -14.69 -0.37 -20.86
CA SER A 60 -13.49 -1.08 -21.32
C SER A 60 -12.23 -0.33 -20.91
N GLN A 61 -12.24 1.00 -21.01
CA GLN A 61 -11.14 1.86 -20.55
C GLN A 61 -10.91 1.71 -19.04
N SER A 62 -11.98 1.74 -18.25
CA SER A 62 -11.88 1.58 -16.79
C SER A 62 -11.36 0.19 -16.40
N LEU A 63 -11.78 -0.88 -17.08
CA LEU A 63 -11.25 -2.23 -16.84
C LEU A 63 -9.76 -2.34 -17.16
N LYS A 64 -9.31 -1.74 -18.27
CA LYS A 64 -7.89 -1.73 -18.65
C LYS A 64 -7.04 -0.98 -17.62
N ALA A 65 -7.48 0.21 -17.22
CA ALA A 65 -6.78 1.00 -16.20
C ALA A 65 -6.72 0.26 -14.85
N ALA A 66 -7.83 -0.37 -14.45
CA ALA A 66 -7.89 -1.18 -13.23
C ALA A 66 -6.95 -2.38 -13.25
N SER A 67 -6.85 -3.07 -14.38
CA SER A 67 -5.92 -4.20 -14.52
C SER A 67 -4.47 -3.76 -14.36
N VAL A 68 -4.09 -2.62 -14.96
CA VAL A 68 -2.74 -2.06 -14.85
C VAL A 68 -2.43 -1.62 -13.41
N TRP A 69 -3.37 -0.92 -12.76
CA TRP A 69 -3.23 -0.48 -11.38
C TRP A 69 -3.07 -1.66 -10.42
N ALA A 70 -4.01 -2.61 -10.46
CA ALA A 70 -4.00 -3.77 -9.57
C ALA A 70 -2.78 -4.67 -9.80
N GLU A 71 -2.37 -4.89 -11.06
CA GLU A 71 -1.17 -5.67 -11.37
C GLU A 71 0.10 -5.02 -10.81
N TYR A 72 0.20 -3.69 -10.83
CA TYR A 72 1.38 -2.98 -10.34
C TYR A 72 1.65 -3.25 -8.87
N GLU A 73 0.64 -3.04 -8.01
CA GLU A 73 0.75 -3.33 -6.58
C GLU A 73 0.99 -4.82 -6.33
N ASN A 74 0.20 -5.68 -6.99
CA ASN A 74 0.31 -7.12 -6.77
C ASN A 74 1.68 -7.65 -7.17
N SER A 75 2.28 -7.15 -8.24
CA SER A 75 3.59 -7.65 -8.69
C SER A 75 4.73 -7.27 -7.75
N CYS A 76 4.54 -6.24 -6.93
CA CYS A 76 5.53 -5.73 -5.97
C CYS A 76 5.24 -6.16 -4.52
N SER A 77 4.20 -6.97 -4.27
CA SER A 77 3.73 -7.27 -2.90
C SER A 77 4.49 -8.39 -2.17
N SER A 78 5.40 -9.09 -2.85
CA SER A 78 6.23 -10.16 -2.25
C SER A 78 7.71 -9.79 -2.36
N ILE A 79 8.55 -10.43 -1.55
CA ILE A 79 10.01 -10.24 -1.63
C ILE A 79 10.56 -10.56 -3.02
N ASN A 80 10.02 -11.62 -3.64
CA ASN A 80 10.33 -11.99 -5.01
C ASN A 80 9.33 -11.32 -5.96
N TYR A 81 9.85 -10.51 -6.87
CA TYR A 81 9.06 -9.98 -7.99
C TYR A 81 8.40 -11.12 -8.76
N SER A 82 7.12 -10.96 -9.06
CA SER A 82 6.38 -11.90 -9.91
C SER A 82 5.24 -11.14 -10.58
N PRO A 83 5.13 -11.14 -11.92
CA PRO A 83 3.98 -10.55 -12.60
C PRO A 83 2.69 -11.24 -12.12
N ARG A 84 1.81 -10.48 -11.48
CA ARG A 84 0.55 -10.98 -10.93
C ARG A 84 -0.61 -10.21 -11.55
N PRO A 85 -0.99 -10.53 -12.80
CA PRO A 85 -2.07 -9.84 -13.48
C PRO A 85 -3.40 -10.11 -12.79
N ILE A 86 -4.14 -9.04 -12.49
CA ILE A 86 -5.51 -9.10 -11.99
C ILE A 86 -6.38 -8.32 -12.97
N SER A 87 -7.58 -8.82 -13.24
CA SER A 87 -8.53 -8.18 -14.16
C SER A 87 -9.98 -8.36 -13.70
N GLY A 88 -10.92 -7.79 -14.44
CA GLY A 88 -12.34 -7.90 -14.16
C GLY A 88 -12.83 -6.96 -13.05
N GLU A 89 -13.99 -7.30 -12.49
CA GLU A 89 -14.71 -6.44 -11.54
C GLU A 89 -13.96 -6.25 -10.22
N GLN A 90 -13.23 -7.27 -9.75
CA GLN A 90 -12.46 -7.18 -8.51
C GLN A 90 -11.34 -6.14 -8.64
N ALA A 91 -10.58 -6.18 -9.75
CA ALA A 91 -9.55 -5.18 -10.04
C ALA A 91 -10.16 -3.77 -10.12
N LEU A 92 -11.33 -3.63 -10.77
CA LEU A 92 -12.00 -2.35 -10.87
C LEU A 92 -12.40 -1.81 -9.50
N ALA A 93 -13.04 -2.62 -8.68
CA ALA A 93 -13.54 -2.22 -7.38
C ALA A 93 -12.40 -1.73 -6.48
N ILE A 94 -11.33 -2.54 -6.35
CA ILE A 94 -10.18 -2.16 -5.52
C ILE A 94 -9.48 -0.90 -6.03
N SER A 95 -9.20 -0.83 -7.34
CA SER A 95 -8.50 0.32 -7.93
C SER A 95 -9.31 1.61 -7.80
N LYS A 96 -10.64 1.55 -7.97
CA LYS A 96 -11.51 2.72 -7.77
C LYS A 96 -11.50 3.18 -6.32
N ILE A 97 -11.59 2.27 -5.36
CA ILE A 97 -11.60 2.61 -3.94
C ILE A 97 -10.25 3.22 -3.55
N GLU A 98 -9.13 2.58 -3.88
CA GLU A 98 -7.80 3.08 -3.57
C GLU A 98 -7.55 4.47 -4.17
N THR A 99 -7.77 4.62 -5.47
CA THR A 99 -7.56 5.92 -6.13
C THR A 99 -8.51 6.99 -5.60
N HIS A 100 -9.74 6.64 -5.22
CA HIS A 100 -10.66 7.58 -4.60
C HIS A 100 -10.18 8.05 -3.22
N TYR A 101 -9.70 7.14 -2.36
CA TYR A 101 -9.12 7.53 -1.08
C TYR A 101 -7.85 8.37 -1.29
N PHE A 102 -6.95 7.95 -2.17
CA PHE A 102 -5.70 8.67 -2.42
C PHE A 102 -5.95 10.08 -3.00
N MET A 103 -6.93 10.24 -3.89
CA MET A 103 -7.31 11.55 -4.45
C MET A 103 -7.85 12.53 -3.42
N ASN A 104 -8.39 12.01 -2.31
CA ASN A 104 -9.00 12.81 -1.24
C ASN A 104 -8.13 12.84 0.02
N ASP A 105 -6.81 12.61 -0.10
CA ASP A 105 -5.90 12.57 1.05
C ASP A 105 -6.40 11.62 2.16
N CYS A 106 -6.97 10.49 1.76
CA CYS A 106 -7.64 9.50 2.62
C CYS A 106 -8.73 10.08 3.54
N PHE A 107 -9.27 11.26 3.22
CA PHE A 107 -10.26 12.00 4.02
C PHE A 107 -9.77 12.37 5.43
N ILE A 108 -8.46 12.47 5.62
CA ILE A 108 -7.83 12.83 6.89
C ILE A 108 -6.76 13.90 6.67
N GLU A 109 -6.43 14.65 7.72
CA GLU A 109 -5.28 15.54 7.67
C GLU A 109 -3.97 14.74 7.56
N ASP A 110 -2.95 15.33 6.94
CA ASP A 110 -1.64 14.69 6.87
C ASP A 110 -1.06 14.42 8.28
N ASN A 111 -0.52 13.22 8.46
CA ASN A 111 -0.05 12.67 9.73
C ASN A 111 -1.13 12.59 10.84
N TYR A 112 -2.43 12.59 10.50
CA TYR A 112 -3.52 12.57 11.49
C TYR A 112 -3.42 11.43 12.50
N ILE A 113 -3.11 10.21 12.05
CA ILE A 113 -3.05 9.02 12.92
C ILE A 113 -1.97 9.19 14.01
N ILE A 114 -0.76 9.60 13.63
CA ILE A 114 0.33 9.83 14.60
C ILE A 114 -0.02 10.95 15.59
N LYS A 115 -0.62 12.06 15.09
CA LYS A 115 -1.04 13.19 15.94
C LYS A 115 -2.11 12.81 16.97
N ASN A 116 -2.93 11.78 16.70
CA ASN A 116 -4.05 11.37 17.53
C ASN A 116 -3.80 10.03 18.26
N LEU A 117 -2.60 9.49 18.18
CA LEU A 117 -2.26 8.15 18.66
C LEU A 117 -2.40 8.02 20.17
N ASN A 118 -2.26 9.12 20.91
CA ASN A 118 -2.47 9.19 22.36
C ASN A 118 -3.88 8.74 22.80
N LYS A 119 -4.88 8.80 21.91
CA LYS A 119 -6.25 8.32 22.19
C LYS A 119 -6.33 6.80 22.34
N ILE A 120 -5.37 6.07 21.77
CA ILE A 120 -5.32 4.61 21.76
C ILE A 120 -3.98 4.06 22.27
N SER A 121 -3.07 4.91 22.74
CA SER A 121 -1.69 4.52 23.06
C SER A 121 -1.58 3.54 24.22
N ASN A 122 -2.62 3.44 25.05
CA ASN A 122 -2.77 2.48 26.14
C ASN A 122 -3.28 1.10 25.68
N ILE A 123 -3.82 0.99 24.47
CA ILE A 123 -4.25 -0.28 23.89
C ILE A 123 -3.02 -1.01 23.37
N LYS A 124 -2.87 -2.29 23.76
CA LYS A 124 -1.79 -3.13 23.27
C LYS A 124 -1.90 -3.30 21.75
N SER A 125 -0.78 -3.23 21.05
CA SER A 125 -0.72 -3.55 19.62
C SER A 125 0.50 -4.41 19.30
N PHE A 126 0.35 -5.27 18.30
CA PHE A 126 1.42 -6.06 17.73
C PHE A 126 1.50 -5.76 16.23
N ILE A 127 2.64 -5.27 15.78
CA ILE A 127 2.89 -4.86 14.41
C ILE A 127 3.83 -5.88 13.78
N VAL A 128 3.40 -6.53 12.70
CA VAL A 128 4.26 -7.40 11.87
C VAL A 128 4.57 -6.67 10.57
N GLN A 129 5.84 -6.46 10.28
CA GLN A 129 6.26 -5.71 9.09
C GLN A 129 7.34 -6.48 8.31
N GLY A 130 7.17 -6.63 7.00
CA GLY A 130 8.24 -7.18 6.16
C GLY A 130 9.36 -6.15 5.97
N ARG A 131 10.62 -6.58 6.09
CA ARG A 131 11.82 -5.74 5.90
C ARG A 131 11.91 -5.15 4.49
N HIS A 132 11.43 -5.89 3.51
CA HIS A 132 11.46 -5.55 2.09
C HIS A 132 10.08 -5.18 1.56
N ASP A 133 9.14 -4.80 2.43
CA ASP A 133 7.86 -4.24 2.01
C ASP A 133 8.11 -2.91 1.28
N VAL A 134 8.01 -2.92 -0.05
CA VAL A 134 8.15 -1.72 -0.86
C VAL A 134 6.84 -0.97 -1.05
N ILE A 135 5.69 -1.59 -0.75
CA ILE A 135 4.38 -0.97 -0.91
C ILE A 135 4.16 -0.03 0.28
N CYS A 136 4.38 -0.54 1.49
CA CYS A 136 4.30 0.16 2.76
C CYS A 136 5.66 0.06 3.49
N PRO A 137 6.63 0.93 3.17
CA PRO A 137 7.98 0.82 3.69
C PRO A 137 8.09 0.69 5.22
N PRO A 138 9.08 -0.07 5.73
CA PRO A 138 9.22 -0.30 7.18
C PRO A 138 9.40 0.95 8.03
N PHE A 139 9.88 2.06 7.45
CA PHE A 139 10.05 3.31 8.20
C PHE A 139 8.72 3.82 8.78
N THR A 140 7.59 3.58 8.10
CA THR A 140 6.27 3.97 8.59
C THR A 140 5.88 3.13 9.82
N ALA A 141 6.08 1.81 9.76
CA ALA A 141 5.78 0.91 10.86
C ALA A 141 6.64 1.19 12.10
N LEU A 142 7.93 1.45 11.90
CA LEU A 142 8.86 1.83 12.97
C LEU A 142 8.44 3.15 13.63
N LYS A 143 8.14 4.19 12.82
CA LYS A 143 7.64 5.47 13.33
C LYS A 143 6.37 5.32 14.14
N LEU A 144 5.43 4.47 13.69
CA LEU A 144 4.19 4.19 14.43
C LEU A 144 4.49 3.52 15.78
N ALA A 145 5.35 2.50 15.79
CA ALA A 145 5.73 1.79 17.01
C ALA A 145 6.43 2.71 18.02
N ASP A 146 7.36 3.55 17.57
CA ASP A 146 8.07 4.51 18.42
C ASP A 146 7.13 5.52 19.10
N CYS A 147 6.01 5.84 18.45
CA CYS A 147 5.01 6.77 18.99
C CYS A 147 3.91 6.08 19.83
N TRP A 148 3.83 4.74 19.83
CA TRP A 148 2.77 3.99 20.47
C TRP A 148 3.31 3.14 21.62
N ASN A 149 3.20 3.63 22.85
CA ASN A 149 3.71 2.92 24.05
C ASN A 149 3.19 1.47 24.20
N GLY A 150 1.95 1.20 23.79
CA GLY A 150 1.35 -0.13 23.78
C GLY A 150 1.80 -1.04 22.63
N ALA A 151 2.61 -0.56 21.69
CA ALA A 151 3.03 -1.31 20.51
C ALA A 151 4.28 -2.16 20.76
N LYS A 152 4.24 -3.38 20.22
CA LYS A 152 5.41 -4.18 19.91
C LYS A 152 5.49 -4.32 18.41
N ILE A 153 6.69 -4.20 17.85
CA ILE A 153 6.94 -4.42 16.43
C ILE A 153 7.88 -5.60 16.23
N GLU A 154 7.54 -6.42 15.25
CA GLU A 154 8.39 -7.49 14.74
C GLU A 154 8.62 -7.27 13.25
N VAL A 155 9.88 -7.08 12.89
CA VAL A 155 10.29 -6.96 11.49
C VAL A 155 10.75 -8.33 10.99
N VAL A 156 10.14 -8.79 9.91
CA VAL A 156 10.44 -10.08 9.27
C VAL A 156 11.44 -9.83 8.14
N ASP A 157 12.68 -10.28 8.33
CA ASP A 157 13.79 -9.92 7.44
C ASP A 157 13.66 -10.48 6.02
N ASP A 158 13.05 -11.65 5.85
CA ASP A 158 12.87 -12.32 4.55
C ASP A 158 11.45 -12.15 3.97
N ALA A 159 10.84 -10.98 4.17
CA ALA A 159 9.48 -10.69 3.73
C ALA A 159 9.27 -9.29 3.13
N GLY A 160 8.34 -9.21 2.17
CA GLY A 160 7.72 -8.03 1.58
C GLY A 160 6.38 -7.66 2.24
N HIS A 161 5.41 -7.24 1.43
CA HIS A 161 4.13 -6.66 1.89
C HIS A 161 3.06 -7.68 2.28
N SER A 162 3.00 -8.80 1.56
CA SER A 162 1.89 -9.75 1.62
C SER A 162 1.77 -10.41 2.99
N GLY A 163 0.55 -10.42 3.53
CA GLY A 163 0.23 -11.16 4.76
C GLY A 163 0.34 -12.68 4.62
N PHE A 164 0.48 -13.19 3.39
CA PHE A 164 0.58 -14.62 3.06
C PHE A 164 2.01 -15.12 2.90
N GLU A 165 3.02 -14.26 3.10
CA GLU A 165 4.40 -14.76 3.18
C GLU A 165 4.61 -15.56 4.46
N THR A 166 5.26 -16.73 4.33
CA THR A 166 5.25 -17.77 5.36
C THR A 166 5.64 -17.26 6.75
N ASN A 167 6.68 -16.44 6.84
CA ASN A 167 7.13 -15.93 8.13
C ASN A 167 6.23 -14.81 8.65
N VAL A 168 5.67 -13.96 7.79
CA VAL A 168 4.66 -12.96 8.18
C VAL A 168 3.40 -13.65 8.72
N SER A 169 2.86 -14.64 8.01
CA SER A 169 1.66 -15.37 8.45
C SER A 169 1.88 -16.07 9.80
N LYS A 170 3.04 -16.69 10.02
CA LYS A 170 3.38 -17.31 11.31
C LYS A 170 3.37 -16.29 12.45
N LYS A 171 3.98 -15.12 12.25
CA LYS A 171 3.98 -14.06 13.28
C LYS A 171 2.58 -13.50 13.55
N LEU A 172 1.75 -13.37 12.51
CA LEU A 172 0.36 -12.94 12.66
C LEU A 172 -0.48 -13.94 13.46
N ILE A 173 -0.30 -15.24 13.23
CA ILE A 173 -1.00 -16.29 13.98
C ILE A 173 -0.55 -16.28 15.45
N ASN A 174 0.75 -16.24 15.71
CA ASN A 174 1.29 -16.25 17.07
C ASN A 174 0.99 -14.95 17.85
N ALA A 175 0.64 -13.85 17.16
CA ALA A 175 0.23 -12.61 17.81
C ALA A 175 -1.18 -12.67 18.43
N ASN A 176 -1.94 -13.72 18.10
CA ASN A 176 -3.30 -13.96 18.60
C ASN A 176 -3.33 -14.82 19.89
N ASP A 177 -2.19 -15.35 20.31
CA ASP A 177 -2.00 -16.15 21.53
C ASP A 177 -1.60 -15.26 22.73
#